data_AF-A0A0F2SDT4-F1
#
_entry.id   AF-A0A0F2SDT4-F1
#
_cell.length_a   1.000
_cell.length_b   1.000
_cell.length_c   1.000
_cell.angle_alpha   90.00
_cell.angle_beta   90.00
_cell.angle_gamma   90.00
#
_symmetry.space_group_name_H-M   'P 1'
#
loop_
_entity.id
_entity.type
_entity.pdbx_description
1 polymer ?
#
loop_
_entity_poly.entity_id
_entity_poly.type
_entity_poly.pdbx_seq_one_letter_code
_entity_poly.pdbx_strand_id
1 'polypeptide(L)'
;MKKKSQRIFAGVLAVLISIAMVGSGLLVFFFTGDEQPYGSNASPLAANTKAGYQAQKLRIDAMVEQAKKDPENELLQTALGNEYYNAGVAAQEVAPSEVQENFKHAVEVYQNVLKTKKDVNIMVDMATSAFYSEDYELAEKSFQEALELEPNFLFGLINYGIFLSQAKQDWAGAVNQWQKALPLAQKSSEKEQIQAMIDQAQSQLKASGNQGLSNPNLP
;
A
#
# COMPACT_ATOMS: atom_id res chain seq x y z
N MET A 1 2.46 6.87 -31.58
CA MET A 1 2.88 5.51 -31.19
C MET A 1 3.31 5.51 -29.72
N LYS A 2 2.40 5.26 -28.77
CA LYS A 2 2.69 5.27 -27.31
C LYS A 2 1.89 4.21 -26.50
N LYS A 3 1.42 3.13 -27.15
CA LYS A 3 0.54 2.12 -26.51
C LYS A 3 1.25 0.88 -25.95
N LYS A 4 2.57 0.71 -26.18
CA LYS A 4 3.27 -0.54 -25.84
C LYS A 4 3.89 -0.55 -24.43
N SER A 5 4.35 0.59 -23.88
CA SER A 5 4.94 0.60 -22.52
C SER A 5 3.90 0.57 -21.39
N GLN A 6 2.69 1.12 -21.62
CA GLN A 6 1.60 1.07 -20.63
C GLN A 6 1.15 -0.36 -20.31
N ARG A 7 1.26 -1.29 -21.26
CA ARG A 7 0.85 -2.69 -21.08
C ARG A 7 1.86 -3.51 -20.26
N ILE A 8 3.12 -3.07 -20.21
CA ILE A 8 4.17 -3.74 -19.41
C ILE A 8 4.05 -3.31 -17.94
N PHE A 9 3.70 -2.04 -17.67
CA PHE A 9 3.44 -1.53 -16.32
C PHE A 9 2.24 -2.22 -15.64
N ALA A 10 1.17 -2.50 -16.39
CA ALA A 10 -0.01 -3.19 -15.85
C ALA A 10 0.26 -4.65 -15.44
N GLY A 11 1.25 -5.31 -16.04
CA GLY A 11 1.59 -6.71 -15.73
C GLY A 11 2.34 -6.89 -14.41
N VAL A 12 3.16 -5.92 -14.03
CA VAL A 12 3.89 -5.93 -12.75
C VAL A 12 2.97 -5.55 -11.57
N LEU A 13 1.99 -4.68 -11.82
CA LEU A 13 0.98 -4.28 -10.84
C LEU A 13 0.18 -5.49 -10.31
N ALA A 14 -0.11 -6.49 -11.16
CA ALA A 14 -0.89 -7.66 -10.78
C ALA A 14 -0.14 -8.67 -9.89
N VAL A 15 1.20 -8.66 -9.86
CA VAL A 15 1.99 -9.63 -9.09
C VAL A 15 2.22 -9.16 -7.63
N LEU A 16 2.18 -7.85 -7.38
CA LEU A 16 2.43 -7.26 -6.05
C LEU A 16 1.17 -7.11 -5.18
N ILE A 17 -0.04 -7.26 -5.74
CA ILE A 17 -1.32 -7.15 -5.00
C ILE A 17 -1.55 -8.33 -4.04
N SER A 18 -0.73 -9.38 -4.09
CA SER A 18 -1.00 -10.64 -3.36
C SER A 18 -0.57 -10.69 -1.88
N ILE A 19 -0.18 -9.58 -1.24
CA ILE A 19 0.41 -9.62 0.12
C ILE A 19 -0.11 -8.56 1.11
N ALA A 20 -1.40 -8.25 1.06
CA ALA A 20 -2.02 -7.47 2.14
C ALA A 20 -3.39 -8.01 2.55
N MET A 21 -3.48 -9.32 2.82
CA MET A 21 -4.65 -9.89 3.48
C MET A 21 -4.22 -10.78 4.65
N VAL A 22 -3.78 -10.14 5.73
CA VAL A 22 -3.80 -10.73 7.07
C VAL A 22 -4.25 -9.65 8.06
N GLY A 23 -5.40 -9.89 8.70
CA GLY A 23 -5.93 -9.14 9.83
C GLY A 23 -6.86 -8.00 9.39
N SER A 24 -8.08 -7.86 9.89
CA SER A 24 -8.61 -8.30 11.18
C SER A 24 -10.12 -8.50 11.08
N GLY A 25 -10.59 -9.73 11.37
CA GLY A 25 -11.98 -9.97 11.67
C GLY A 25 -12.35 -9.23 12.96
N LEU A 26 -13.27 -8.28 12.84
CA LEU A 26 -14.00 -7.74 13.99
C LEU A 26 -15.41 -8.32 13.99
N LEU A 27 -15.70 -8.93 15.13
CA LEU A 27 -16.82 -9.79 15.45
C LEU A 27 -18.12 -8.99 15.54
N VAL A 28 -19.14 -9.40 14.78
CA VAL A 28 -20.54 -9.08 15.12
C VAL A 28 -21.03 -10.18 16.05
N PHE A 29 -20.79 -10.04 17.34
CA PHE A 29 -21.53 -10.75 18.38
C PHE A 29 -22.78 -9.93 18.69
N PHE A 30 -23.94 -10.28 18.15
CA PHE A 30 -25.23 -10.24 18.84
C PHE A 30 -26.26 -11.01 18.01
N PHE A 31 -26.79 -12.09 18.60
CA PHE A 31 -28.02 -12.86 18.32
C PHE A 31 -27.80 -14.39 18.20
N THR A 32 -28.05 -15.04 19.35
CA THR A 32 -28.70 -16.35 19.58
C THR A 32 -28.11 -17.64 19.00
N GLY A 33 -27.69 -18.51 19.93
CA GLY A 33 -28.13 -19.92 19.99
C GLY A 33 -27.41 -20.96 19.13
N ASP A 34 -26.63 -21.79 19.82
CA ASP A 34 -26.16 -23.14 19.47
C ASP A 34 -24.84 -23.32 18.69
N GLU A 35 -24.11 -24.33 19.17
CA GLU A 35 -22.71 -24.65 18.94
C GLU A 35 -22.38 -25.08 17.50
N GLN A 36 -21.14 -24.78 17.11
CA GLN A 36 -20.51 -25.10 15.83
C GLN A 36 -20.45 -26.60 15.53
N PRO A 37 -20.30 -26.97 14.25
CA PRO A 37 -19.12 -27.75 13.94
C PRO A 37 -18.27 -27.10 12.84
N TYR A 38 -16.97 -27.09 13.10
CA TYR A 38 -15.88 -26.61 12.26
C TYR A 38 -15.85 -27.41 10.94
N GLY A 39 -16.59 -26.93 9.94
CA GLY A 39 -16.61 -27.43 8.57
C GLY A 39 -15.82 -26.53 7.66
N SER A 40 -14.88 -27.11 6.92
CA SER A 40 -14.12 -26.51 5.82
C SER A 40 -15.08 -25.99 4.74
N ASN A 41 -15.61 -24.79 4.93
CA ASN A 41 -16.34 -24.08 3.89
C ASN A 41 -15.34 -23.27 3.10
N ALA A 42 -15.07 -23.73 1.89
CA ALA A 42 -14.56 -22.85 0.84
C ALA A 42 -15.42 -21.58 0.87
N SER A 43 -14.80 -20.44 1.23
CA SER A 43 -15.46 -19.14 1.23
C SER A 43 -16.13 -18.94 -0.15
N PRO A 44 -17.29 -18.27 -0.24
CA PRO A 44 -17.86 -17.85 -1.51
C PRO A 44 -17.00 -16.72 -2.09
N LEU A 45 -15.77 -17.06 -2.49
CA LEU A 45 -14.68 -16.18 -2.90
C LEU A 45 -14.89 -15.68 -4.34
N ALA A 46 -16.11 -15.26 -4.68
CA ALA A 46 -16.46 -14.66 -5.98
C ALA A 46 -17.91 -14.14 -6.04
N ALA A 47 -18.61 -13.95 -4.91
CA ALA A 47 -19.90 -13.25 -4.91
C ALA A 47 -19.65 -11.73 -5.09
N ASN A 48 -19.25 -11.40 -6.32
CA ASN A 48 -18.97 -10.09 -6.92
C ASN A 48 -18.08 -9.16 -6.07
N THR A 49 -16.79 -9.05 -6.43
CA THR A 49 -15.85 -8.08 -5.84
C THR A 49 -16.43 -6.66 -5.79
N LYS A 50 -17.31 -6.31 -6.75
CA LYS A 50 -18.07 -5.07 -6.73
C LYS A 50 -19.12 -4.98 -5.62
N ALA A 51 -19.85 -6.06 -5.32
CA ALA A 51 -20.82 -6.08 -4.22
C ALA A 51 -20.11 -6.00 -2.86
N GLY A 52 -18.97 -6.69 -2.72
CA GLY A 52 -18.10 -6.55 -1.56
C GLY A 52 -17.64 -5.11 -1.35
N TYR A 53 -17.22 -4.43 -2.43
CA TYR A 53 -16.84 -3.02 -2.38
C TYR A 53 -18.00 -2.09 -2.03
N GLN A 54 -19.23 -2.33 -2.53
CA GLN A 54 -20.39 -1.54 -2.12
C GLN A 54 -20.69 -1.70 -0.62
N ALA A 55 -20.61 -2.92 -0.09
CA ALA A 55 -20.78 -3.16 1.34
C ALA A 55 -19.68 -2.47 2.17
N GLN A 56 -18.45 -2.41 1.65
CA GLN A 56 -17.35 -1.67 2.27
C GLN A 56 -17.63 -0.17 2.34
N LYS A 57 -18.14 0.45 1.27
CA LYS A 57 -18.52 1.87 1.28
C LYS A 57 -19.54 2.18 2.37
N LEU A 58 -20.57 1.34 2.52
CA LEU A 58 -21.58 1.51 3.57
C LEU A 58 -20.99 1.38 4.98
N ARG A 59 -19.99 0.51 5.19
CA ARG A 59 -19.26 0.44 6.47
C ARG A 59 -18.48 1.72 6.74
N ILE A 60 -17.75 2.23 5.74
CA ILE A 60 -17.00 3.48 5.85
C ILE A 60 -17.94 4.62 6.23
N ASP A 61 -19.09 4.75 5.55
CA ASP A 61 -20.09 5.78 5.87
C ASP A 61 -20.57 5.68 7.33
N ALA A 62 -20.83 4.47 7.82
CA ALA A 62 -21.23 4.26 9.21
C ALA A 62 -20.10 4.61 10.20
N MET A 63 -18.85 4.27 9.89
CA MET A 63 -17.68 4.61 10.70
C MET A 63 -17.44 6.12 10.73
N VAL A 64 -17.64 6.83 9.61
CA VAL A 64 -17.58 8.29 9.54
C VAL A 64 -18.63 8.92 10.45
N GLU A 65 -19.86 8.44 10.42
CA GLU A 65 -20.92 8.93 11.33
C GLU A 65 -20.61 8.67 12.81
N GLN A 66 -19.94 7.56 13.12
CA GLN A 66 -19.48 7.28 14.47
C GLN A 66 -18.32 8.20 14.87
N ALA A 67 -17.34 8.42 13.99
CA ALA A 67 -16.18 9.27 14.22
C ALA A 67 -16.56 10.74 14.39
N LYS A 68 -17.64 11.20 13.76
CA LYS A 68 -18.22 12.54 14.01
C LYS A 68 -18.73 12.72 15.44
N LYS A 69 -19.23 11.65 16.07
CA LYS A 69 -19.77 11.69 17.44
C LYS A 69 -18.68 11.54 18.50
N ASP A 70 -17.59 10.87 18.15
CA ASP A 70 -16.47 10.58 19.05
C ASP A 70 -15.13 10.77 18.31
N PRO A 71 -14.75 12.02 18.01
CA PRO A 71 -13.60 12.32 17.15
C PRO A 71 -12.26 11.96 17.80
N GLU A 72 -12.20 11.91 19.12
CA GLU A 72 -11.00 11.60 19.91
C GLU A 72 -10.76 10.08 20.07
N ASN A 73 -11.66 9.25 19.52
CA ASN A 73 -11.53 7.80 19.58
C ASN A 73 -10.44 7.32 18.62
N GLU A 74 -9.19 7.28 19.13
CA GLU A 74 -8.01 6.90 18.35
C GLU A 74 -8.15 5.51 17.69
N LEU A 75 -8.79 4.55 18.37
CA LEU A 75 -9.02 3.22 17.81
C LEU A 75 -9.97 3.25 16.61
N LEU A 76 -11.07 4.00 16.72
CA LEU A 76 -12.02 4.16 15.61
C LEU A 76 -11.39 4.94 14.45
N GLN A 77 -10.65 6.00 14.73
CA GLN A 77 -9.96 6.78 13.70
C GLN A 77 -8.91 5.91 12.99
N THR A 78 -8.12 5.14 13.73
CA THR A 78 -7.16 4.20 13.14
C THR A 78 -7.86 3.18 12.25
N ALA A 79 -8.96 2.59 12.74
CA ALA A 79 -9.74 1.64 11.95
C ALA A 79 -10.33 2.29 10.69
N LEU A 80 -10.79 3.54 10.77
CA LEU A 80 -11.33 4.28 9.63
C LEU A 80 -10.26 4.59 8.58
N GLY A 81 -9.06 4.99 9.00
CA GLY A 81 -7.92 5.20 8.10
C GLY A 81 -7.55 3.90 7.37
N ASN A 82 -7.47 2.79 8.11
CA ASN A 82 -7.22 1.46 7.55
C ASN A 82 -8.31 1.05 6.55
N GLU A 83 -9.57 1.34 6.85
CA GLU A 83 -10.69 0.99 5.97
C GLU A 83 -10.67 1.81 4.67
N TYR A 84 -10.34 3.10 4.74
CA TYR A 84 -10.10 3.93 3.55
C TYR A 84 -8.90 3.44 2.73
N TYR A 85 -7.79 3.07 3.38
CA TYR A 85 -6.63 2.48 2.70
C TYR A 85 -7.03 1.20 1.95
N ASN A 86 -7.73 0.29 2.63
CA ASN A 86 -8.21 -0.95 2.04
C ASN A 86 -9.19 -0.70 0.89
N ALA A 87 -10.06 0.30 1.01
CA ALA A 87 -10.96 0.72 -0.08
C ALA A 87 -10.17 1.29 -1.27
N GLY A 88 -9.10 2.04 -1.04
CA GLY A 88 -8.18 2.51 -2.07
C GLY A 88 -7.54 1.35 -2.84
N VAL A 89 -7.06 0.32 -2.13
CA VAL A 89 -6.51 -0.90 -2.74
C VAL A 89 -7.59 -1.66 -3.53
N ALA A 90 -8.76 -1.91 -2.93
CA ALA A 90 -9.85 -2.64 -3.60
C ALA A 90 -10.34 -1.89 -4.85
N ALA A 91 -10.44 -0.56 -4.78
CA ALA A 91 -10.87 0.30 -5.87
C ALA A 91 -9.97 0.18 -7.11
N GLN A 92 -8.68 -0.20 -6.97
CA GLN A 92 -7.78 -0.40 -8.11
C GLN A 92 -8.34 -1.42 -9.12
N GLU A 93 -9.06 -2.43 -8.64
CA GLU A 93 -9.68 -3.45 -9.49
C GLU A 93 -11.11 -3.08 -9.91
N VAL A 94 -11.93 -2.61 -8.96
CA VAL A 94 -13.39 -2.55 -9.16
C VAL A 94 -13.95 -1.15 -9.38
N ALA A 95 -13.22 -0.11 -9.00
CA ALA A 95 -13.64 1.28 -9.11
C ALA A 95 -12.43 2.24 -9.27
N PRO A 96 -11.67 2.18 -10.39
CA PRO A 96 -10.40 2.91 -10.50
C PRO A 96 -10.50 4.42 -10.33
N SER A 97 -11.68 5.01 -10.59
CA SER A 97 -11.95 6.43 -10.35
C SER A 97 -12.04 6.82 -8.87
N GLU A 98 -12.21 5.87 -7.96
CA GLU A 98 -12.33 6.09 -6.51
C GLU A 98 -10.99 5.87 -5.78
N VAL A 99 -9.95 5.38 -6.47
CA VAL A 99 -8.64 5.05 -5.88
C VAL A 99 -8.02 6.26 -5.19
N GLN A 100 -7.84 7.36 -5.95
CA GLN A 100 -7.15 8.55 -5.46
C GLN A 100 -7.88 9.17 -4.25
N GLU A 101 -9.20 9.23 -4.30
CA GLU A 101 -10.01 9.83 -3.23
C GLU A 101 -10.01 8.97 -1.97
N ASN A 102 -10.11 7.65 -2.08
CA ASN A 102 -10.02 6.75 -0.94
C ASN A 102 -8.67 6.88 -0.22
N PHE A 103 -7.57 6.92 -0.97
CA PHE A 103 -6.25 7.12 -0.38
C PHE A 103 -6.08 8.52 0.21
N LYS A 104 -6.68 9.54 -0.39
CA LYS A 104 -6.68 10.89 0.18
C LYS A 104 -7.41 10.93 1.53
N HIS A 105 -8.57 10.28 1.65
CA HIS A 105 -9.26 10.15 2.94
C HIS A 105 -8.45 9.36 3.97
N ALA A 106 -7.76 8.29 3.55
CA ALA A 106 -6.83 7.57 4.43
C ALA A 106 -5.75 8.51 4.99
N VAL A 107 -5.13 9.34 4.13
CA VAL A 107 -4.16 10.36 4.56
C VAL A 107 -4.76 11.30 5.61
N GLU A 108 -5.93 11.87 5.34
CA GLU A 108 -6.60 12.82 6.26
C GLU A 108 -6.84 12.22 7.65
N VAL A 109 -7.30 10.96 7.68
CA VAL A 109 -7.57 10.25 8.94
C VAL A 109 -6.26 9.91 9.67
N TYR A 110 -5.26 9.36 8.98
CA TYR A 110 -3.97 9.03 9.59
C TYR A 110 -3.23 10.25 10.12
N GLN A 111 -3.28 11.38 9.41
CA GLN A 111 -2.72 12.65 9.90
C GLN A 111 -3.33 13.05 11.24
N ASN A 112 -4.62 12.79 11.47
CA ASN A 112 -5.26 13.07 12.75
C ASN A 112 -4.78 12.11 13.84
N VAL A 113 -4.71 10.80 13.55
CA VAL A 113 -4.21 9.80 14.50
C VAL A 113 -2.77 10.11 14.93
N LEU A 114 -1.92 10.51 13.99
CA LEU A 114 -0.50 10.79 14.25
C LEU A 114 -0.24 12.09 15.03
N LYS A 115 -1.27 12.89 15.37
CA LYS A 115 -1.14 14.06 16.25
C LYS A 115 -0.92 13.68 17.71
N THR A 116 -1.48 12.54 18.15
CA THR A 116 -1.41 12.10 19.55
C THR A 116 -0.20 11.20 19.79
N LYS A 117 0.02 10.24 18.89
CA LYS A 117 1.08 9.25 18.98
C LYS A 117 1.73 9.01 17.63
N LYS A 118 3.06 9.03 17.60
CA LYS A 118 3.84 8.58 16.46
C LYS A 118 3.89 7.06 16.46
N ASP A 119 3.29 6.45 15.44
CA ASP A 119 3.31 5.01 15.20
C ASP A 119 3.86 4.76 13.80
N VAL A 120 4.97 4.04 13.69
CA VAL A 120 5.67 3.85 12.41
C VAL A 120 4.84 3.08 11.39
N ASN A 121 3.92 2.19 11.84
CA ASN A 121 3.04 1.47 10.93
C ASN A 121 2.07 2.45 10.26
N ILE A 122 1.42 3.29 11.07
CA ILE A 122 0.49 4.32 10.59
C ILE A 122 1.21 5.35 9.72
N MET A 123 2.45 5.72 10.05
CA MET A 123 3.26 6.63 9.22
C MET A 123 3.55 6.04 7.84
N VAL A 124 3.86 4.74 7.76
CA VAL A 124 4.10 4.06 6.48
C VAL A 124 2.81 3.86 5.68
N ASP A 125 1.69 3.56 6.33
CA ASP A 125 0.37 3.47 5.68
C ASP A 125 -0.09 4.83 5.16
N MET A 126 0.17 5.91 5.91
CA MET A 126 -0.05 7.28 5.45
C MET A 126 0.86 7.64 4.28
N ALA A 127 2.15 7.31 4.35
CA ALA A 127 3.10 7.56 3.26
C ALA A 127 2.69 6.83 1.97
N THR A 128 2.24 5.58 2.11
CA THR A 128 1.75 4.76 0.99
C THR A 128 0.44 5.34 0.44
N SER A 129 -0.45 5.79 1.31
CA SER A 129 -1.68 6.49 0.91
C SER A 129 -1.37 7.78 0.14
N ALA A 130 -0.44 8.59 0.65
CA ALA A 130 0.00 9.82 0.00
C ALA A 130 0.60 9.54 -1.38
N PHE A 131 1.37 8.46 -1.53
CA PHE A 131 1.87 8.03 -2.83
C PHE A 131 0.73 7.73 -3.82
N TYR A 132 -0.26 6.93 -3.42
CA TYR A 132 -1.38 6.58 -4.31
C TYR A 132 -2.42 7.70 -4.49
N SER A 133 -2.42 8.72 -3.64
CA SER A 133 -3.20 9.94 -3.82
C SER A 133 -2.46 11.04 -4.62
N GLU A 134 -1.23 10.77 -5.04
CA GLU A 134 -0.31 11.67 -5.76
C GLU A 134 0.25 12.85 -4.94
N ASP A 135 0.18 12.78 -3.61
CA ASP A 135 0.90 13.70 -2.70
C ASP A 135 2.32 13.17 -2.43
N TYR A 136 3.19 13.31 -3.43
CA TYR A 136 4.53 12.73 -3.40
C TYR A 136 5.46 13.40 -2.38
N GLU A 137 5.29 14.70 -2.13
CA GLU A 137 6.03 15.41 -1.09
C GLU A 137 5.71 14.86 0.30
N LEU A 138 4.43 14.63 0.61
CA LEU A 138 4.03 14.01 1.87
C LEU A 138 4.51 12.57 1.96
N ALA A 139 4.41 11.79 0.88
CA ALA A 139 4.88 10.41 0.83
C ALA A 139 6.37 10.31 1.19
N GLU A 140 7.23 11.05 0.49
CA GLU A 140 8.68 11.09 0.71
C GLU A 140 9.01 11.42 2.17
N LYS A 141 8.44 12.52 2.68
CA LYS A 141 8.69 12.97 4.05
C LYS A 141 8.28 11.92 5.08
N SER A 142 7.12 11.29 4.88
CA SER A 142 6.55 10.34 5.84
C SER A 142 7.32 9.02 5.87
N PHE A 143 7.79 8.55 4.71
CA PHE A 143 8.69 7.39 4.65
C PHE A 143 10.02 7.67 5.36
N GLN A 144 10.62 8.83 5.10
CA GLN A 144 11.87 9.24 5.74
C GLN A 144 11.71 9.33 7.27
N GLU A 145 10.68 10.02 7.76
CA GLU A 145 10.42 10.16 9.20
C GLU A 145 10.18 8.78 9.86
N ALA A 146 9.46 7.88 9.21
CA ALA A 146 9.22 6.53 9.73
C ALA A 146 10.53 5.72 9.85
N LEU A 147 11.42 5.82 8.84
CA LEU A 147 12.70 5.12 8.82
C LEU A 147 13.78 5.81 9.67
N GLU A 148 13.63 7.09 10.01
CA GLU A 148 14.44 7.74 11.04
C GLU A 148 14.09 7.19 12.43
N LEU A 149 12.80 6.96 12.71
CA LEU A 149 12.33 6.37 13.97
C LEU A 149 12.68 4.90 14.09
N GLU A 150 12.44 4.12 13.02
CA GLU A 150 12.74 2.69 12.97
C GLU A 150 13.50 2.32 11.67
N PRO A 151 14.85 2.40 11.69
CA PRO A 151 15.68 2.18 10.49
C PRO A 151 15.57 0.79 9.87
N ASN A 152 15.12 -0.20 10.65
CA ASN A 152 14.96 -1.58 10.23
C ASN A 152 13.48 -1.97 10.07
N PHE A 153 12.57 -1.00 9.89
CA PHE A 153 11.18 -1.29 9.65
C PHE A 153 10.98 -1.84 8.23
N LEU A 154 10.81 -3.17 8.13
CA LEU A 154 10.79 -3.92 6.88
C LEU A 154 9.80 -3.35 5.86
N PHE A 155 8.55 -3.11 6.28
CA PHE A 155 7.51 -2.57 5.40
C PHE A 155 7.81 -1.15 4.93
N GLY A 156 8.37 -0.31 5.81
CA GLY A 156 8.82 1.03 5.45
C GLY A 156 9.91 1.02 4.39
N LEU A 157 10.92 0.15 4.53
CA LEU A 157 12.00 0.01 3.55
C LEU A 157 11.48 -0.49 2.19
N ILE A 158 10.57 -1.47 2.20
CA ILE A 158 9.96 -2.01 0.97
C ILE A 158 9.15 -0.93 0.26
N ASN A 159 8.19 -0.30 0.96
CA ASN A 159 7.27 0.66 0.38
C ASN A 159 7.97 1.95 -0.06
N TYR A 160 8.98 2.41 0.70
CA TYR A 160 9.77 3.56 0.29
C TYR A 160 10.56 3.27 -1.00
N GLY A 161 11.16 2.08 -1.12
CA GLY A 161 11.82 1.68 -2.37
C GLY A 161 10.85 1.63 -3.56
N ILE A 162 9.61 1.16 -3.34
CA ILE A 162 8.56 1.18 -4.36
C ILE A 162 8.25 2.61 -4.80
N PHE A 163 8.01 3.53 -3.85
CA PHE A 163 7.76 4.93 -4.13
C PHE A 163 8.92 5.59 -4.90
N LEU A 164 10.17 5.39 -4.46
CA LEU A 164 11.36 5.90 -5.14
C LEU A 164 11.45 5.39 -6.57
N SER A 165 11.20 4.10 -6.80
CA SER A 165 11.27 3.50 -8.12
C SER A 165 10.17 3.99 -9.07
N GLN A 166 8.94 4.17 -8.58
CA GLN A 166 7.77 4.43 -9.42
C GLN A 166 7.48 5.92 -9.58
N ALA A 167 7.43 6.68 -8.48
CA ALA A 167 7.10 8.10 -8.49
C ALA A 167 8.32 8.95 -8.84
N LYS A 168 9.47 8.64 -8.23
CA LYS A 168 10.70 9.44 -8.39
C LYS A 168 11.59 8.97 -9.53
N GLN A 169 11.36 7.76 -10.05
CA GLN A 169 12.27 7.06 -10.96
C GLN A 169 13.71 6.95 -10.42
N ASP A 170 13.86 7.00 -9.09
CA ASP A 170 15.13 6.84 -8.40
C ASP A 170 15.39 5.35 -8.13
N TRP A 171 15.84 4.66 -9.17
CA TRP A 171 16.18 3.24 -9.10
C TRP A 171 17.35 2.96 -8.15
N ALA A 172 18.28 3.91 -7.99
CA ALA A 172 19.43 3.74 -7.10
C ALA A 172 19.00 3.83 -5.63
N GLY A 173 18.17 4.82 -5.29
CA GLY A 173 17.53 4.92 -3.98
C GLY A 173 16.67 3.71 -3.66
N ALA A 174 15.87 3.22 -4.62
CA ALA A 174 15.06 2.02 -4.44
C ALA A 174 15.90 0.78 -4.10
N VAL A 175 16.98 0.54 -4.87
CA VAL A 175 17.93 -0.56 -4.58
C VAL A 175 18.53 -0.43 -3.18
N ASN A 176 18.88 0.79 -2.75
CA ASN A 176 19.43 1.01 -1.41
C ASN A 176 18.45 0.57 -0.31
N GLN A 177 17.17 0.93 -0.42
CA GLN A 177 16.17 0.54 0.59
C GLN A 177 15.90 -0.97 0.57
N TRP A 178 15.74 -1.56 -0.62
CA TRP A 178 15.48 -3.00 -0.73
C TRP A 178 16.66 -3.88 -0.28
N GLN A 179 17.91 -3.42 -0.48
CA GLN A 179 19.07 -4.11 0.08
C GLN A 179 19.09 -4.12 1.61
N LYS A 180 18.60 -3.05 2.26
CA LYS A 180 18.40 -3.03 3.73
C LYS A 180 17.25 -3.94 4.16
N ALA A 181 16.19 -4.03 3.35
CA ALA A 181 15.02 -4.86 3.63
C ALA A 181 15.31 -6.37 3.53
N LEU A 182 16.10 -6.78 2.54
CA LEU A 182 16.36 -8.19 2.23
C LEU A 182 16.81 -9.07 3.42
N PRO A 183 17.78 -8.66 4.26
CA PRO A 183 18.18 -9.46 5.43
C PRO A 183 17.13 -9.51 6.55
N LEU A 184 16.17 -8.59 6.57
CA LEU A 184 15.12 -8.48 7.59
C LEU A 184 13.92 -9.38 7.29
N ALA A 185 13.73 -9.73 6.02
CA ALA A 185 12.68 -10.64 5.58
C ALA A 185 12.86 -12.04 6.19
N GLN A 186 11.78 -12.62 6.73
CA GLN A 186 11.83 -13.94 7.37
C GLN A 186 11.41 -15.06 6.42
N LYS A 187 10.46 -14.78 5.52
CA LYS A 187 9.90 -15.76 4.59
C LYS A 187 10.73 -15.81 3.30
N SER A 188 10.93 -17.01 2.75
CA SER A 188 11.66 -17.17 1.48
C SER A 188 10.98 -16.42 0.34
N SER A 189 9.65 -16.48 0.26
CA SER A 189 8.86 -15.78 -0.75
C SER A 189 9.06 -14.26 -0.73
N GLU A 190 9.18 -13.68 0.47
CA GLU A 190 9.41 -12.24 0.65
C GLU A 190 10.84 -11.88 0.22
N LYS A 191 11.84 -12.69 0.58
CA LYS A 191 13.22 -12.51 0.11
C LYS A 191 13.32 -12.58 -1.40
N GLU A 192 12.66 -13.56 -2.02
CA GLU A 192 12.63 -13.73 -3.47
C GLU A 192 12.01 -12.51 -4.16
N GLN A 193 10.95 -11.94 -3.61
CA GLN A 193 10.33 -10.72 -4.14
C GLN A 193 11.22 -9.49 -3.99
N ILE A 194 11.83 -9.28 -2.82
CA ILE A 194 12.77 -8.18 -2.61
C ILE A 194 13.95 -8.30 -3.57
N GLN A 195 14.48 -9.52 -3.77
CA GLN A 195 15.56 -9.76 -4.72
C GLN A 195 15.12 -9.46 -6.16
N ALA A 196 13.92 -9.88 -6.56
CA ALA A 196 13.39 -9.57 -7.89
C ALA A 196 13.24 -8.06 -8.13
N MET A 197 12.80 -7.30 -7.12
CA MET A 197 12.74 -5.84 -7.19
C MET A 197 14.13 -5.22 -7.38
N ILE A 198 15.14 -5.70 -6.63
CA ILE A 198 16.54 -5.27 -6.76
C ILE A 198 17.07 -5.55 -8.19
N ASP A 199 16.88 -6.77 -8.68
CA ASP A 199 17.39 -7.19 -10.01
C ASP A 199 16.74 -6.37 -11.14
N GLN A 200 15.44 -6.09 -11.02
CA GLN A 200 14.71 -5.24 -11.96
C GLN A 200 15.25 -3.82 -11.95
N ALA A 201 15.41 -3.19 -10.78
CA ALA A 201 15.92 -1.82 -10.69
C ALA A 201 17.38 -1.70 -11.16
N GLN A 202 18.23 -2.68 -10.87
CA GLN A 202 19.59 -2.74 -11.40
C GLN A 202 19.61 -2.86 -12.93
N SER A 203 18.67 -3.62 -13.50
CA SER A 203 18.52 -3.71 -14.95
C SER A 203 18.11 -2.37 -15.57
N GLN A 204 17.22 -1.60 -14.91
CA GLN A 204 16.86 -0.24 -15.33
C GLN A 204 18.06 0.71 -15.30
N LEU A 205 18.84 0.70 -14.21
CA LEU A 205 20.05 1.51 -14.08
C LEU A 205 21.06 1.26 -15.21
N LYS A 206 21.29 -0.02 -15.56
CA LYS A 206 22.18 -0.41 -16.66
C LYS A 206 21.65 0.07 -18.02
N ALA A 207 20.34 -0.05 -18.24
CA ALA A 207 19.70 0.41 -19.48
C ALA A 207 19.84 1.94 -19.65
N SER A 208 19.63 2.71 -18.58
CA SER A 208 19.80 4.17 -18.57
C SER A 208 21.26 4.60 -18.79
N GLY A 209 22.23 3.88 -18.22
CA GLY A 209 23.67 4.16 -18.43
C GLY A 209 24.14 3.90 -19.87
N ASN A 210 23.62 2.86 -20.52
CA ASN A 210 23.99 2.53 -21.90
C ASN A 210 23.38 3.48 -22.95
N GLN A 211 22.24 4.10 -22.67
CA GLN A 211 21.66 5.11 -23.57
C GLN A 211 22.48 6.40 -23.64
N GLY A 212 23.25 6.73 -22.60
CA GLY A 212 24.17 7.87 -22.58
C GLY A 212 25.46 7.67 -23.41
N LEU A 213 25.84 6.42 -23.69
CA LEU A 213 27.04 6.07 -24.47
C LEU A 213 26.77 5.85 -25.97
N SER A 214 25.50 5.88 -26.38
CA SER A 214 25.05 5.52 -27.73
C SER A 214 24.77 6.74 -28.63
N ASN A 215 25.37 7.91 -28.36
CA ASN A 215 25.25 9.06 -29.26
C ASN A 215 26.50 9.22 -30.15
N PRO A 216 26.58 8.56 -31.32
CA PRO A 216 27.66 8.77 -32.28
C PRO A 216 27.51 10.05 -33.13
N ASN A 217 26.56 10.94 -32.82
CA ASN A 217 26.38 12.20 -33.54
C ASN A 217 26.64 13.40 -32.62
N LEU A 218 27.93 13.71 -32.42
CA LEU A 218 28.39 15.09 -32.26
C LEU A 218 28.72 15.61 -33.67
N PRO A 219 28.11 16.72 -34.14
CA PRO A 219 28.68 17.47 -35.26
C PRO A 219 30.02 18.12 -34.87
#